data_AF-A0A822DJU2-F1
#
_entry.id   AF-A0A822DJU2-F1
#
_cell.length_a   1.000
_cell.length_b   1.000
_cell.length_c   1.000
_cell.angle_alpha   90.00
_cell.angle_beta   90.00
_cell.angle_gamma   90.00
#
_symmetry.space_group_name_H-M   'P 1'
#
loop_
_entity.id
_entity.type
_entity.pdbx_description
1 polymer ?
#
loop_
_entity_poly.entity_id
_entity_poly.type
_entity_poly.pdbx_seq_one_letter_code
_entity_poly.pdbx_strand_id
1 'polypeptide(L)'
;MAYSNIHKKNSALRFADVGTLPKRMLAPLEGYEKAPLVTLEEAVKPLVNIVPKLERNVFVVKQNCQKPEDGLNTDESASIVS
;
A
#
# COMPACT_ATOMS: atom_id res chain seq x y z
N MET A 1 -25.69 -38.20 -5.09
CA MET A 1 -24.55 -37.92 -4.19
C MET A 1 -23.61 -36.97 -4.91
N ALA A 2 -23.61 -35.69 -4.55
CA ALA A 2 -22.75 -34.67 -5.16
C ALA A 2 -21.73 -34.21 -4.11
N TYR A 3 -20.45 -34.44 -4.38
CA TYR A 3 -19.36 -33.97 -3.53
C TYR A 3 -19.07 -32.50 -3.86
N SER A 4 -19.33 -31.60 -2.91
CA SER A 4 -18.91 -30.20 -3.02
C SER A 4 -17.43 -30.08 -2.64
N ASN A 5 -16.60 -29.84 -3.65
CA ASN A 5 -15.19 -29.48 -3.44
C ASN A 5 -15.12 -28.05 -2.91
N ILE A 6 -15.15 -27.91 -1.59
CA ILE A 6 -14.86 -26.66 -0.91
C ILE A 6 -13.35 -26.46 -0.96
N HIS A 7 -12.87 -25.68 -1.94
CA HIS A 7 -11.51 -25.15 -1.93
C HIS A 7 -11.34 -24.21 -0.74
N LYS A 8 -10.86 -24.78 0.37
CA LYS A 8 -10.44 -24.06 1.57
C LYS A 8 -9.26 -23.16 1.18
N LYS A 9 -9.51 -21.87 0.94
CA LYS A 9 -8.46 -20.87 0.70
C LYS A 9 -7.54 -20.88 1.92
N ASN A 10 -6.31 -21.33 1.73
CA ASN A 10 -5.29 -21.45 2.75
C ASN A 10 -4.74 -20.04 3.05
N SER A 11 -5.44 -19.28 3.90
CA SER A 11 -5.05 -17.93 4.35
C SER A 11 -3.99 -17.95 5.45
N ALA A 12 -3.46 -19.12 5.82
CA ALA A 12 -2.74 -19.36 7.06
C ALA A 12 -1.25 -18.95 7.07
N LEU A 13 -0.71 -18.31 6.04
CA LEU A 13 0.74 -18.04 5.95
C LEU A 13 1.08 -16.63 5.43
N ARG A 14 0.23 -15.63 5.74
CA ARG A 14 0.71 -14.24 5.79
C ARG A 14 1.13 -13.94 7.22
N PHE A 15 2.30 -14.45 7.62
CA PHE A 15 3.00 -13.88 8.76
C PHE A 15 3.42 -12.47 8.31
N ALA A 16 2.60 -11.48 8.63
CA ALA A 16 3.11 -10.12 8.69
C ALA A 16 4.26 -10.17 9.70
N ASP A 17 5.43 -9.67 9.32
CA ASP A 17 6.55 -9.43 10.22
C ASP A 17 6.17 -8.29 11.17
N VAL A 18 5.21 -8.61 12.04
CA VAL A 18 4.86 -7.81 13.19
C VAL A 18 5.70 -8.43 14.29
N GLY A 19 6.96 -8.02 14.37
CA GLY A 19 7.67 -8.08 15.64
C GLY A 19 6.82 -7.45 16.76
N THR A 20 7.29 -7.44 17.99
CA THR A 20 6.62 -6.71 19.07
C THR A 20 6.66 -5.20 18.78
N LEU A 21 5.80 -4.73 17.87
CA LEU A 21 5.56 -3.32 17.65
C LEU A 21 5.12 -2.74 18.98
N PRO A 22 5.65 -1.58 19.37
CA PRO A 22 5.23 -0.93 20.60
C PRO A 22 3.70 -0.81 20.58
N LYS A 23 3.01 -1.46 21.54
CA LYS A 23 1.55 -1.30 21.72
C LYS A 23 1.17 0.10 22.23
N ARG A 24 2.13 1.03 22.24
CA ARG A 24 1.93 2.41 22.65
C ARG A 24 1.44 3.16 21.43
N MET A 25 0.41 3.96 21.63
CA MET A 25 -0.06 4.89 20.63
C MET A 25 1.10 5.83 20.28
N LEU A 26 1.60 5.73 19.05
CA LEU A 26 2.62 6.65 18.56
C LEU A 26 1.96 8.02 18.38
N ALA A 27 2.70 9.09 18.69
CA ALA A 27 2.25 10.42 18.33
C ALA A 27 2.10 10.51 16.79
N PRO A 28 1.12 11.28 16.28
CA PRO A 28 1.08 11.62 14.86
C PRO A 28 2.42 12.15 14.37
N LEU A 29 2.74 11.89 13.10
CA LEU A 29 3.95 12.42 12.48
C LEU A 29 3.81 13.94 12.27
N GLU A 30 4.34 14.70 13.23
CA GLU A 30 4.28 16.16 13.19
C GLU A 30 5.05 16.74 11.98
N GLY A 31 4.48 17.78 11.38
CA GLY A 31 5.08 18.53 10.27
C GLY A 31 4.63 18.04 8.89
N TYR A 32 4.18 16.79 8.77
CA TYR A 32 3.64 16.25 7.53
C TYR A 32 2.22 16.75 7.23
N GLU A 33 1.50 17.31 8.21
CA GLU A 33 0.18 17.91 7.99
C GLU A 33 0.25 19.17 7.12
N LYS A 34 1.43 19.80 7.06
CA LYS A 34 1.71 20.98 6.23
C LYS A 34 2.47 20.62 4.96
N ALA A 35 2.89 19.36 4.80
CA ALA A 35 3.59 18.93 3.61
C ALA A 35 2.61 18.92 2.43
N PRO A 36 3.02 19.42 1.25
CA PRO A 36 2.18 19.31 0.07
C PRO A 36 1.97 17.84 -0.28
N LEU A 37 0.75 17.50 -0.68
CA LEU A 37 0.50 16.23 -1.35
C LEU A 37 1.24 16.25 -2.68
N VAL A 38 2.02 15.20 -2.92
CA VAL A 38 2.80 15.02 -4.15
C VAL A 38 2.34 13.75 -4.84
N THR A 39 2.72 13.61 -6.10
CA THR A 39 2.39 12.41 -6.86
C THR A 39 3.13 11.19 -6.34
N LEU A 40 2.65 10.00 -6.67
CA LEU A 40 3.34 8.76 -6.32
C LEU A 40 4.78 8.76 -6.87
N GLU A 41 5.02 9.26 -8.08
CA GLU A 41 6.36 9.37 -8.66
C GLU A 41 7.30 10.26 -7.83
N GLU A 42 6.82 11.42 -7.40
CA GLU A 42 7.62 12.34 -6.57
C GLU A 42 7.92 11.74 -5.20
N ALA A 43 6.92 11.11 -4.57
CA ALA A 43 7.07 10.48 -3.26
C ALA A 43 8.14 9.36 -3.27
N VAL A 44 8.24 8.60 -4.36
CA VAL A 44 9.16 7.46 -4.44
C VAL A 44 10.53 7.81 -5.02
N LYS A 45 10.78 9.05 -5.47
CA LYS A 45 12.11 9.48 -5.98
C LYS A 45 13.29 9.07 -5.08
N PRO A 46 13.24 9.23 -3.75
CA PRO A 46 14.34 8.84 -2.88
C PRO A 46 14.64 7.33 -2.90
N LEU A 47 13.69 6.51 -3.37
CA LEU A 47 13.76 5.05 -3.36
C LEU A 47 14.30 4.45 -4.66
N VAL A 48 14.49 5.25 -5.71
CA VAL A 48 14.84 4.78 -7.08
C VAL A 48 16.08 3.87 -7.09
N ASN A 49 17.08 4.19 -6.28
CA ASN A 49 18.34 3.42 -6.22
C ASN A 49 18.30 2.24 -5.23
N ILE A 50 17.23 2.13 -4.42
CA ILE A 50 17.10 1.14 -3.35
C ILE A 50 16.17 0.01 -3.80
N VAL A 51 15.08 0.36 -4.49
CA VAL A 51 14.00 -0.57 -4.83
C VAL A 51 14.12 -0.98 -6.30
N PRO A 52 14.44 -2.25 -6.61
CA PRO A 52 14.50 -2.72 -7.98
C PRO A 52 13.14 -2.59 -8.67
N LYS A 53 13.15 -2.16 -9.94
CA LYS A 53 11.94 -2.06 -10.79
C LYS A 53 10.88 -1.10 -10.24
N LEU A 54 11.27 -0.11 -9.44
CA LEU A 54 10.36 0.85 -8.81
C LEU A 54 9.40 1.50 -9.81
N GLU A 55 9.90 1.97 -10.95
CA GLU A 55 9.08 2.60 -12.00
C GLU A 55 7.99 1.66 -12.52
N ARG A 56 8.31 0.38 -12.71
CA ARG A 56 7.34 -0.63 -13.12
C ARG A 56 6.27 -0.83 -12.04
N ASN A 57 6.66 -0.81 -10.77
CA ASN A 57 5.71 -0.98 -9.66
C ASN A 57 4.77 0.23 -9.59
N VAL A 58 5.30 1.46 -9.71
CA VAL A 58 4.48 2.69 -9.79
C VAL A 58 3.47 2.58 -10.93
N PHE A 59 3.91 2.16 -12.12
CA PHE A 59 3.03 1.96 -13.26
C PHE A 59 1.90 0.95 -12.96
N VAL A 60 2.24 -0.21 -12.38
CA VAL A 60 1.26 -1.26 -12.05
C VAL A 60 0.24 -0.78 -11.02
N VAL A 61 0.69 -0.08 -9.98
CA VAL A 61 -0.20 0.47 -8.94
C VAL A 61 -1.19 1.45 -9.55
N LYS A 62 -0.73 2.36 -10.42
CA LYS A 62 -1.60 3.31 -11.11
C LYS A 62 -2.67 2.64 -11.97
N GLN A 63 -2.32 1.56 -12.68
CA GLN A 63 -3.29 0.80 -13.49
C GLN A 63 -4.34 0.07 -12.64
N ASN A 64 -3.97 -0.36 -11.43
CA ASN A 64 -4.85 -1.09 -10.52
C ASN A 64 -5.76 -0.17 -9.70
N CYS A 65 -5.43 1.12 -9.58
CA CYS A 65 -6.19 2.09 -8.81
C CYS A 65 -7.38 2.66 -9.63
N GLN A 66 -8.37 1.81 -9.91
CA GLN A 66 -9.49 2.13 -10.80
C GLN A 66 -10.66 2.86 -10.12
N LYS A 67 -10.77 2.79 -8.78
CA LYS A 67 -11.77 3.48 -7.97
C LYS A 67 -11.14 3.93 -6.66
N PRO A 68 -10.51 5.10 -6.63
CA PRO A 68 -10.10 5.72 -5.37
C PRO A 68 -11.35 5.93 -4.47
N GLU A 69 -11.30 5.47 -3.23
CA GLU A 69 -12.36 5.70 -2.23
C GLU A 69 -12.21 7.10 -1.59
N ASP A 70 -13.19 7.53 -0.80
CA ASP A 70 -13.16 8.77 0.00
C ASP A 70 -13.02 10.08 -0.78
N GLY A 71 -13.38 10.09 -2.08
CA GLY A 71 -13.30 11.29 -2.92
C GLY A 71 -11.87 11.66 -3.33
N LEU A 72 -10.92 10.76 -3.10
CA LEU A 72 -9.53 10.91 -3.51
C LEU A 72 -9.40 10.74 -5.03
N ASN A 73 -8.40 11.38 -5.63
CA ASN A 73 -8.02 11.09 -7.00
C ASN A 73 -7.16 9.81 -7.07
N THR A 74 -6.96 9.28 -8.27
CA THR A 74 -6.23 8.03 -8.51
C THR A 74 -4.81 8.03 -7.93
N ASP A 75 -4.15 9.18 -7.94
CA ASP A 75 -2.77 9.34 -7.47
C ASP A 75 -2.69 9.35 -5.94
N GLU A 76 -3.70 9.96 -5.30
CA GLU A 76 -3.86 10.00 -3.84
C GLU A 76 -4.16 8.59 -3.28
N SER A 77 -5.06 7.84 -3.90
CA SER A 77 -5.33 6.45 -3.45
C SER A 77 -4.18 5.50 -3.74
N ALA A 78 -3.45 5.68 -4.84
CA ALA A 78 -2.26 4.89 -5.15
C ALA A 78 -1.14 5.04 -4.11
N SER A 79 -1.16 6.13 -3.34
CA SER A 79 -0.20 6.39 -2.25
C SER A 79 -0.59 5.72 -0.92
N ILE A 80 -1.82 5.20 -0.80
CA ILE A 80 -2.37 4.60 0.43
C ILE A 80 -2.52 3.08 0.31
N VAL A 81 -3.00 2.58 -0.84
CA VAL A 81 -3.29 1.15 -1.03
C VAL A 81 -2.09 0.45 -1.68
N SER A 82 -1.22 -0.10 -0.84
CA SER A 82 -0.14 -1.05 -1.20
C SER A 82 -0.60 -2.49 -1.05
#